data_AF-A0A949DUE5-F1
#
_entry.id   AF-A0A949DUE5-F1
#
_cell.length_a   1.000
_cell.length_b   1.000
_cell.length_c   1.000
_cell.angle_alpha   90.00
_cell.angle_beta   90.00
_cell.angle_gamma   90.00
#
_symmetry.space_group_name_H-M   'P 1'
#
loop_
_entity.id
_entity.type
_entity.pdbx_description
1 polymer ?
#
loop_
_entity_poly.entity_id
_entity_poly.type
_entity_poly.pdbx_seq_one_letter_code
_entity_poly.pdbx_strand_id
1 'polypeptide(L)'
;MKNSLYVIVCLLFLGLTLNGITVNGETVGMAKPAGSKAGGGGGGGGGGGGGGGGGGGGGGGGGGGGGGGGGEPSEQGQLYGDLYVIARYMGGETKNVPAFDTSGNPIMEQVTGDPLVCGSTPCQVWQQAWTTATAVGGEPKLSEIFATYQVLDDYDVPVANPDTGTLYYPAPYPSQCVQPVADSVRWGDISSKTVLNENRLPLDYIYDATHSTTDCAVTDAVFLAAGEVWNSVTYYTEISYPDLIQEVSFGRLSMARSPEAIHNKAFDEAITNLNNAKKIVLDATGRLVLTTDVYDEFLTNPDGSPVWLEEVTKTIDSPRENLAIYVKLMKDGNLITPANERAPIVMSKNGGNPNVIEDGPSTELRPTINIELMKDMGLDSLVDAANRTTYYAKYDKTLKKVLVSSIPVDGYEQADGIIERSTSDVCRGDDLPFSATFFASAADKSGSITMDEIVYLNSILRINKVVGLSDDETIDYSKNPVYFNFATNPYEYGRGNTFMNRGRVLTQPGGGLQATYDGKVNVLVEGVTGTWVDTAMPIFGTVFGSVDYSGTDISGFTTMTDDNVQTIGYIHTYQIPGLR
;
A
#
# COMPACT_ATOMS: atom_id res chain seq x y z
N MET A 1 51.29 21.15 -42.00
CA MET A 1 52.37 20.25 -42.44
C MET A 1 51.99 18.82 -42.03
N LYS A 2 51.83 17.94 -43.05
CA LYS A 2 51.84 16.45 -43.05
C LYS A 2 50.77 15.74 -42.18
N ASN A 3 49.70 15.14 -42.72
CA ASN A 3 49.56 13.93 -43.57
C ASN A 3 50.21 12.65 -43.02
N SER A 4 49.37 11.63 -42.78
CA SER A 4 49.40 10.27 -43.38
C SER A 4 48.64 9.29 -42.47
N LEU A 5 47.53 8.67 -42.87
CA LEU A 5 47.36 7.62 -43.91
C LEU A 5 48.04 6.30 -43.53
N TYR A 6 47.23 5.29 -43.18
CA TYR A 6 47.53 3.89 -43.46
C TYR A 6 46.25 3.19 -43.95
N VAL A 7 46.28 2.81 -45.22
CA VAL A 7 45.40 1.86 -45.90
C VAL A 7 46.29 0.67 -46.26
N ILE A 8 45.78 -0.56 -46.12
CA ILE A 8 46.01 -1.76 -46.93
C ILE A 8 45.23 -2.91 -46.23
N VAL A 9 44.53 -3.86 -46.83
CA VAL A 9 43.81 -4.10 -48.11
C VAL A 9 43.63 -5.63 -48.16
N CYS A 10 42.49 -6.10 -48.72
CA CYS A 10 42.24 -7.45 -49.28
C CYS A 10 42.06 -8.62 -48.28
N LEU A 11 41.17 -9.61 -48.46
CA LEU A 11 40.35 -10.16 -49.57
C LEU A 11 39.10 -10.81 -48.91
N LEU A 12 37.83 -10.64 -49.31
CA LEU A 12 37.11 -11.07 -50.53
C LEU A 12 37.22 -12.58 -50.85
N PHE A 13 36.14 -13.36 -50.66
CA PHE A 13 35.38 -14.03 -51.75
C PHE A 13 34.23 -14.94 -51.25
N LEU A 14 33.04 -14.72 -51.86
CA LEU A 14 31.95 -15.62 -52.30
C LEU A 14 31.24 -16.53 -51.27
N GLY A 15 29.89 -16.56 -51.17
CA GLY A 15 28.87 -16.81 -52.21
C GLY A 15 28.54 -18.32 -52.19
N LEU A 16 27.31 -18.87 -52.17
CA LEU A 16 26.02 -18.63 -52.82
C LEU A 16 24.96 -19.51 -52.07
N THR A 17 23.79 -19.00 -51.66
CA THR A 17 22.43 -19.14 -52.25
C THR A 17 21.70 -20.50 -52.22
N LEU A 18 20.45 -20.41 -51.72
CA LEU A 18 19.18 -21.03 -52.16
C LEU A 18 18.94 -22.55 -52.01
N ASN A 19 17.90 -22.93 -51.26
CA ASN A 19 16.55 -23.20 -51.79
C ASN A 19 15.61 -23.74 -50.69
N GLY A 20 14.37 -23.24 -50.67
CA GLY A 20 13.26 -23.84 -49.94
C GLY A 20 12.56 -24.92 -50.78
N ILE A 21 11.99 -25.93 -50.10
CA ILE A 21 10.95 -26.82 -50.63
C ILE A 21 9.97 -27.12 -49.50
N THR A 22 8.69 -26.88 -49.77
CA THR A 22 7.51 -27.33 -49.00
C THR A 22 6.99 -28.65 -49.61
N VAL A 23 6.33 -29.52 -48.81
CA VAL A 23 5.03 -30.19 -49.11
C VAL A 23 4.72 -31.32 -48.08
N ASN A 24 3.58 -31.14 -47.39
CA ASN A 24 2.50 -32.03 -46.91
C ASN A 24 2.71 -33.50 -46.47
N GLY A 25 2.00 -33.91 -45.40
CA GLY A 25 1.36 -35.24 -45.32
C GLY A 25 1.32 -35.97 -43.97
N GLU A 26 0.24 -35.77 -43.22
CA GLU A 26 -0.50 -36.70 -42.34
C GLU A 26 0.15 -37.91 -41.59
N THR A 27 -0.07 -37.87 -40.27
CA THR A 27 -0.58 -38.93 -39.36
C THR A 27 0.30 -40.06 -38.79
N VAL A 28 -0.03 -40.31 -37.51
CA VAL A 28 -0.15 -41.58 -36.76
C VAL A 28 0.83 -41.69 -35.59
N GLY A 29 0.27 -41.68 -34.37
CA GLY A 29 0.98 -41.89 -33.11
C GLY A 29 1.30 -43.36 -32.85
N MET A 30 2.04 -43.63 -31.77
CA MET A 30 1.75 -44.69 -30.80
C MET A 30 2.79 -44.70 -29.66
N ALA A 31 2.32 -45.26 -28.56
CA ALA A 31 2.86 -45.26 -27.21
C ALA A 31 4.25 -45.90 -27.00
N LYS A 32 4.89 -45.42 -25.91
CA LYS A 32 5.59 -46.11 -24.80
C LYS A 32 5.89 -47.62 -24.95
N PRO A 33 7.04 -48.08 -24.45
CA PRO A 33 7.07 -48.62 -23.08
C PRO A 33 8.35 -48.22 -22.30
N ALA A 34 8.28 -47.85 -21.02
CA ALA A 34 8.26 -48.73 -19.85
C ALA A 34 9.48 -49.67 -19.75
N GLY A 35 10.40 -49.33 -18.84
CA GLY A 35 11.50 -50.17 -18.39
C GLY A 35 11.77 -49.87 -16.92
N SER A 36 11.65 -50.90 -16.09
CA SER A 36 11.38 -50.87 -14.66
C SER A 36 12.56 -51.32 -13.79
N LYS A 37 12.56 -50.85 -12.54
CA LYS A 37 13.02 -51.49 -11.28
C LYS A 37 14.53 -51.72 -11.03
N ALA A 38 15.01 -51.11 -9.94
CA ALA A 38 15.58 -51.70 -8.70
C ALA A 38 16.14 -50.52 -7.87
N GLY A 39 15.92 -50.31 -6.57
CA GLY A 39 15.75 -51.23 -5.44
C GLY A 39 17.02 -51.20 -4.58
N GLY A 40 16.95 -50.66 -3.35
CA GLY A 40 17.96 -50.88 -2.30
C GLY A 40 18.42 -49.62 -1.58
N GLY A 41 18.06 -49.49 -0.30
CA GLY A 41 18.36 -48.35 0.57
C GLY A 41 19.70 -48.39 1.29
N GLY A 42 19.83 -47.53 2.30
CA GLY A 42 20.93 -47.51 3.27
C GLY A 42 21.18 -46.11 3.81
N GLY A 43 20.85 -45.89 5.08
CA GLY A 43 21.16 -44.66 5.80
C GLY A 43 22.63 -44.56 6.22
N GLY A 44 22.99 -43.40 6.76
CA GLY A 44 24.30 -43.17 7.37
C GLY A 44 24.58 -41.68 7.47
N GLY A 45 24.71 -41.17 8.70
CA GLY A 45 24.81 -39.75 8.98
C GLY A 45 26.20 -39.16 8.76
N GLY A 46 26.34 -37.88 9.16
CA GLY A 46 27.60 -37.35 9.65
C GLY A 46 28.04 -36.03 9.02
N GLY A 47 27.91 -34.96 9.81
CA GLY A 47 29.05 -34.11 10.16
C GLY A 47 29.40 -32.94 9.24
N GLY A 48 29.09 -31.74 9.74
CA GLY A 48 30.13 -30.77 10.13
C GLY A 48 30.67 -29.82 9.06
N GLY A 49 30.96 -28.59 9.52
CA GLY A 49 31.96 -27.72 8.91
C GLY A 49 31.43 -26.35 8.52
N GLY A 50 31.69 -25.36 9.36
CA GLY A 50 31.52 -23.96 9.02
C GLY A 50 32.54 -23.44 8.01
N GLY A 51 32.39 -22.16 7.67
CA GLY A 51 33.38 -21.44 6.87
C GLY A 51 32.76 -20.20 6.23
N GLY A 52 33.19 -19.02 6.71
CA GLY A 52 32.78 -17.73 6.18
C GLY A 52 33.37 -17.39 4.81
N GLY A 53 32.90 -16.26 4.29
CA GLY A 53 33.28 -15.61 3.04
C GLY A 53 32.02 -14.92 2.50
N GLY A 54 31.87 -13.61 2.44
CA GLY A 54 32.86 -12.61 2.06
C GLY A 54 32.82 -12.41 0.55
N GLY A 55 32.08 -11.39 0.10
CA GLY A 55 32.32 -10.75 -1.19
C GLY A 55 31.15 -10.73 -2.17
N GLY A 56 30.97 -9.54 -2.77
CA GLY A 56 30.67 -9.43 -4.20
C GLY A 56 29.27 -8.97 -4.54
N GLY A 57 29.14 -7.67 -4.80
CA GLY A 57 28.01 -7.11 -5.53
C GLY A 57 27.90 -7.70 -6.94
N GLY A 58 26.68 -7.69 -7.44
CA GLY A 58 26.34 -8.04 -8.81
C GLY A 58 24.93 -7.56 -9.10
N GLY A 59 24.82 -6.35 -9.64
CA GLY A 59 23.60 -5.87 -10.27
C GLY A 59 23.29 -6.75 -11.48
N GLY A 60 22.14 -7.42 -11.45
CA GLY A 60 21.59 -8.15 -12.58
C GLY A 60 20.27 -7.52 -12.98
N GLY A 61 20.28 -6.74 -14.06
CA GLY A 61 19.06 -6.32 -14.75
C GLY A 61 18.37 -7.56 -15.33
N GLY A 62 17.17 -7.85 -14.83
CA GLY A 62 16.28 -8.87 -15.39
C GLY A 62 15.29 -8.20 -16.33
N GLY A 63 15.46 -8.41 -17.62
CA GLY A 63 14.53 -7.97 -18.65
C GLY A 63 13.14 -8.57 -18.47
N GLY A 64 12.12 -7.72 -18.55
CA GLY A 64 10.72 -8.11 -18.61
C GLY A 64 10.44 -8.87 -19.90
N GLY A 65 10.30 -10.18 -19.80
CA GLY A 65 9.74 -11.02 -20.85
C GLY A 65 8.23 -10.96 -20.80
N GLY A 66 7.62 -10.28 -21.78
CA GLY A 66 6.19 -10.30 -22.03
C GLY A 66 5.71 -11.70 -22.36
N GLY A 67 4.97 -12.31 -21.43
CA GLY A 67 4.21 -13.54 -21.65
C GLY A 67 2.78 -13.18 -22.02
N GLY A 68 2.49 -13.13 -23.32
CA GLY A 68 1.13 -13.06 -23.83
C GLY A 68 0.36 -14.33 -23.48
N GLY A 69 -0.62 -14.20 -22.60
CA GLY A 69 -1.64 -15.20 -22.32
C GLY A 69 -2.98 -14.49 -22.24
N GLY A 70 -3.83 -14.68 -23.25
CA GLY A 70 -5.17 -14.11 -23.35
C GLY A 70 -6.14 -14.74 -22.35
N GLY A 71 -5.98 -14.39 -21.07
CA GLY A 71 -7.05 -14.43 -20.09
C GLY A 71 -7.63 -13.02 -19.96
N GLU A 72 -8.93 -12.92 -19.75
CA GLU A 72 -9.59 -11.66 -19.44
C GLU A 72 -8.83 -10.94 -18.30
N PRO A 73 -8.58 -9.62 -18.44
CA PRO A 73 -7.89 -8.87 -17.40
C PRO A 73 -8.70 -8.98 -16.11
N SER A 74 -8.08 -9.42 -15.01
CA SER A 74 -8.73 -9.34 -13.71
C SER A 74 -9.16 -7.89 -13.48
N GLU A 75 -10.43 -7.63 -13.21
CA GLU A 75 -10.98 -6.29 -12.97
C GLU A 75 -10.32 -5.58 -11.76
N GLN A 76 -9.63 -6.34 -10.92
CA GLN A 76 -8.68 -5.80 -9.93
C GLN A 76 -7.69 -4.83 -10.60
N GLY A 77 -7.19 -5.16 -11.78
CA GLY A 77 -6.25 -4.37 -12.58
C GLY A 77 -6.85 -3.12 -13.25
N GLN A 78 -8.18 -2.98 -13.35
CA GLN A 78 -8.80 -1.81 -13.99
C GLN A 78 -8.70 -0.55 -13.11
N LEU A 79 -8.61 -0.70 -11.77
CA LEU A 79 -8.23 0.42 -10.88
C LEU A 79 -6.71 0.68 -10.84
N TYR A 80 -5.91 -0.31 -11.23
CA TYR A 80 -4.44 -0.27 -11.19
C TYR A 80 -3.81 0.00 -12.57
N GLY A 81 -4.63 0.29 -13.59
CA GLY A 81 -4.17 0.46 -14.96
C GLY A 81 -3.11 1.55 -15.09
N ASP A 82 -3.13 2.51 -14.16
CA ASP A 82 -2.37 3.74 -14.21
C ASP A 82 -2.30 4.35 -12.79
N LEU A 83 -1.39 3.83 -11.96
CA LEU A 83 -1.18 4.29 -10.57
C LEU A 83 -0.48 5.65 -10.57
N TYR A 84 -1.25 6.73 -10.71
CA TYR A 84 -0.74 8.08 -10.69
C TYR A 84 -1.18 8.86 -9.44
N VAL A 85 -0.42 9.89 -9.09
CA VAL A 85 -0.77 10.82 -8.02
C VAL A 85 -1.90 11.72 -8.50
N ILE A 86 -2.96 11.79 -7.70
CA ILE A 86 -4.16 12.55 -8.03
C ILE A 86 -4.52 13.51 -6.91
N ALA A 87 -5.25 14.57 -7.24
CA ALA A 87 -5.78 15.48 -6.24
C ALA A 87 -6.87 14.77 -5.43
N ARG A 88 -6.79 14.85 -4.09
CA ARG A 88 -7.73 14.20 -3.17
C ARG A 88 -8.22 15.16 -2.11
N TYR A 89 -9.41 14.86 -1.60
CA TYR A 89 -9.94 15.50 -0.40
C TYR A 89 -9.19 15.03 0.85
N MET A 90 -8.93 15.95 1.77
CA MET A 90 -8.25 15.69 3.04
C MET A 90 -9.22 15.22 4.12
N GLY A 91 -10.53 15.43 3.93
CA GLY A 91 -11.57 15.07 4.89
C GLY A 91 -12.22 16.31 5.52
N GLY A 92 -13.50 16.23 5.86
CA GLY A 92 -14.28 17.33 6.44
C GLY A 92 -14.67 18.45 5.44
N GLU A 93 -14.00 18.52 4.29
CA GLU A 93 -14.33 19.41 3.18
C GLU A 93 -15.72 19.10 2.60
N THR A 94 -16.37 20.11 2.01
CA THR A 94 -17.60 19.90 1.23
C THR A 94 -17.25 19.57 -0.21
N LYS A 95 -17.78 18.47 -0.73
CA LYS A 95 -17.63 18.05 -2.14
C LYS A 95 -18.96 18.15 -2.87
N ASN A 96 -18.93 18.52 -4.15
CA ASN A 96 -20.12 18.42 -5.00
C ASN A 96 -20.24 16.99 -5.54
N VAL A 97 -21.44 16.44 -5.45
CA VAL A 97 -21.76 15.11 -5.99
C VAL A 97 -23.03 15.20 -6.84
N PRO A 98 -23.16 14.41 -7.91
CA PRO A 98 -24.37 14.42 -8.71
C PRO A 98 -25.58 13.99 -7.88
N ALA A 99 -26.70 14.67 -8.05
CA ALA A 99 -27.90 14.44 -7.27
C ALA A 99 -28.70 13.24 -7.82
N PHE A 100 -29.16 12.39 -6.90
CA PHE A 100 -30.02 11.25 -7.18
C PHE A 100 -31.26 11.31 -6.28
N ASP A 101 -32.40 10.83 -6.80
CA ASP A 101 -33.63 10.69 -6.04
C ASP A 101 -33.57 9.49 -5.08
N THR A 102 -34.61 9.31 -4.27
CA THR A 102 -34.70 8.19 -3.31
C THR A 102 -34.74 6.80 -3.96
N SER A 103 -34.95 6.74 -5.27
CA SER A 103 -35.00 5.50 -6.06
C SER A 103 -33.67 5.25 -6.79
N GLY A 104 -32.68 6.13 -6.64
CA GLY A 104 -31.38 6.04 -7.32
C GLY A 104 -31.37 6.58 -8.75
N ASN A 105 -32.40 7.31 -9.18
CA ASN A 105 -32.42 7.94 -10.50
C ASN A 105 -31.80 9.34 -10.46
N PRO A 106 -31.07 9.78 -11.51
CA PRO A 106 -30.49 11.11 -11.55
C PRO A 106 -31.58 12.19 -11.52
N ILE A 107 -31.39 13.21 -10.68
CA ILE A 107 -32.27 14.38 -10.64
C ILE A 107 -31.80 15.34 -11.73
N MET A 108 -32.65 15.60 -12.72
CA MET A 108 -32.35 16.52 -13.81
C MET A 108 -32.96 17.90 -13.53
N GLU A 109 -32.15 18.95 -13.67
CA GLU A 109 -32.54 20.34 -13.51
C GLU A 109 -32.41 21.11 -14.83
N GLN A 110 -33.22 22.15 -14.94
CA GLN A 110 -33.17 23.07 -16.07
C GLN A 110 -32.11 24.14 -15.81
N VAL A 111 -31.11 24.20 -16.68
CA VAL A 111 -30.02 25.18 -16.54
C VAL A 111 -30.53 26.58 -16.93
N THR A 112 -30.44 27.53 -16.00
CA THR A 112 -30.87 28.94 -16.22
C THR A 112 -29.68 29.87 -15.95
N GLY A 113 -28.73 29.98 -16.89
CA GLY A 113 -27.58 30.90 -16.77
C GLY A 113 -26.65 30.90 -17.99
N ASP A 114 -26.35 32.11 -18.49
CA ASP A 114 -25.69 32.55 -19.74
C ASP A 114 -26.06 31.84 -21.05
N PRO A 115 -26.29 32.59 -22.14
CA PRO A 115 -27.47 32.35 -22.95
C PRO A 115 -27.20 31.32 -24.05
N LEU A 116 -27.77 30.12 -23.90
CA LEU A 116 -28.22 29.38 -25.08
C LEU A 116 -29.38 30.19 -25.72
N VAL A 117 -29.02 31.10 -26.64
CA VAL A 117 -29.99 31.83 -27.47
C VAL A 117 -30.33 30.98 -28.68
N CYS A 118 -31.39 30.19 -28.55
CA CYS A 118 -31.87 29.28 -29.58
C CYS A 118 -32.84 30.06 -30.50
N GLY A 119 -32.28 31.01 -31.25
CA GLY A 119 -33.09 31.98 -32.01
C GLY A 119 -33.94 32.90 -31.11
N SER A 120 -35.25 32.99 -31.35
CA SER A 120 -36.17 33.90 -30.63
C SER A 120 -36.83 33.32 -29.37
N THR A 121 -36.49 32.09 -28.97
CA THR A 121 -37.07 31.41 -27.80
C THR A 121 -35.98 30.62 -27.07
N PRO A 122 -35.91 30.68 -25.72
CA PRO A 122 -34.92 29.91 -24.97
C PRO A 122 -35.20 28.40 -25.12
N CYS A 123 -34.22 27.61 -25.57
CA CYS A 123 -34.33 26.16 -25.60
C CYS A 123 -33.92 25.54 -24.27
N GLN A 124 -34.44 24.34 -23.99
CA GLN A 124 -34.38 23.66 -22.71
C GLN A 124 -33.22 22.65 -22.71
N VAL A 125 -32.15 22.95 -21.97
CA VAL A 125 -31.09 21.97 -21.69
C VAL A 125 -31.29 21.45 -20.27
N TRP A 126 -31.33 20.12 -20.15
CA TRP A 126 -31.44 19.42 -18.88
C TRP A 126 -30.06 18.89 -18.50
N GLN A 127 -29.60 19.24 -17.32
CA GLN A 127 -28.36 18.72 -16.73
C GLN A 127 -28.67 18.09 -15.39
N GLN A 128 -27.90 17.07 -15.02
CA GLN A 128 -28.03 16.51 -13.69
C GLN A 128 -27.70 17.57 -12.65
N ALA A 129 -28.58 17.70 -11.65
CA ALA A 129 -28.40 18.62 -10.54
C ALA A 129 -27.20 18.22 -9.69
N TRP A 130 -26.58 19.21 -9.06
CA TRP A 130 -25.55 18.99 -8.06
C TRP A 130 -26.17 18.98 -6.66
N THR A 131 -25.66 18.11 -5.80
CA THR A 131 -25.85 18.20 -4.35
C THR A 131 -24.49 18.23 -3.67
N THR A 132 -24.48 18.39 -2.35
CA THR A 132 -23.24 18.44 -1.56
C THR A 132 -23.18 17.27 -0.59
N ALA A 133 -21.96 16.80 -0.34
CA ALA A 133 -21.66 15.82 0.68
C ALA A 133 -20.37 16.21 1.41
N THR A 134 -20.19 15.71 2.63
CA THR A 134 -18.93 15.86 3.35
C THR A 134 -17.93 14.80 2.87
N ALA A 135 -16.71 15.22 2.53
CA ALA A 135 -15.65 14.32 2.11
C ALA A 135 -15.09 13.55 3.32
N VAL A 136 -14.80 12.25 3.14
CA VAL A 136 -14.30 11.38 4.21
C VAL A 136 -12.77 11.31 4.31
N GLY A 137 -12.06 11.95 3.36
CA GLY A 137 -10.60 11.95 3.26
C GLY A 137 -10.07 10.81 2.39
N GLY A 138 -9.11 11.11 1.51
CA GLY A 138 -8.53 10.16 0.53
C GLY A 138 -9.34 9.98 -0.75
N GLU A 139 -10.55 10.51 -0.81
CA GLU A 139 -11.41 10.50 -2.00
C GLU A 139 -10.82 11.38 -3.11
N PRO A 140 -10.90 10.97 -4.39
CA PRO A 140 -10.43 11.81 -5.49
C PRO A 140 -11.26 13.10 -5.62
N LYS A 141 -10.60 14.22 -5.91
CA LYS A 141 -11.26 15.45 -6.36
C LYS A 141 -11.63 15.27 -7.82
N LEU A 142 -12.91 15.05 -8.08
CA LEU A 142 -13.45 14.88 -9.42
C LEU A 142 -13.74 16.24 -10.06
N SER A 143 -13.75 16.30 -11.38
CA SER A 143 -14.15 17.51 -12.11
C SER A 143 -15.63 17.82 -11.89
N GLU A 144 -15.90 19.05 -11.47
CA GLU A 144 -17.24 19.58 -11.19
C GLU A 144 -17.76 20.41 -12.37
N ILE A 145 -17.52 19.92 -13.59
CA ILE A 145 -17.93 20.57 -14.83
C ILE A 145 -18.70 19.59 -15.72
N PHE A 146 -19.35 20.11 -16.75
CA PHE A 146 -19.98 19.32 -17.79
C PHE A 146 -19.07 19.30 -19.02
N ALA A 147 -18.88 18.11 -19.60
CA ALA A 147 -18.19 17.98 -20.88
C ALA A 147 -19.07 18.53 -22.02
N THR A 148 -18.46 18.72 -23.18
CA THR A 148 -19.18 19.01 -24.43
C THR A 148 -18.88 17.92 -25.45
N TYR A 149 -19.84 17.61 -26.32
CA TYR A 149 -19.67 16.63 -27.39
C TYR A 149 -20.15 17.17 -28.73
N GLN A 150 -19.74 16.52 -29.81
CA GLN A 150 -20.25 16.79 -31.14
C GLN A 150 -21.27 15.71 -31.52
N VAL A 151 -22.40 16.12 -32.09
CA VAL A 151 -23.34 15.18 -32.70
C VAL A 151 -22.89 14.96 -34.13
N LEU A 152 -22.70 13.71 -34.54
CA LEU A 152 -22.40 13.35 -35.92
C LEU A 152 -23.70 12.94 -36.64
N ASP A 153 -23.79 13.23 -37.93
CA ASP A 153 -24.85 12.69 -38.78
C ASP A 153 -24.53 11.24 -39.24
N ASP A 154 -25.42 10.66 -40.04
CA ASP A 154 -25.25 9.29 -40.60
C ASP A 154 -24.01 9.13 -41.52
N TYR A 155 -23.26 10.21 -41.77
CA TYR A 155 -22.04 10.25 -42.59
C TYR A 155 -20.80 10.71 -41.80
N ASP A 156 -20.85 10.65 -40.46
CA ASP A 156 -19.78 11.07 -39.56
C ASP A 156 -19.41 12.57 -39.67
N VAL A 157 -20.34 13.41 -40.15
CA VAL A 157 -20.13 14.86 -40.25
C VAL A 157 -20.69 15.54 -39.00
N PRO A 158 -19.91 16.40 -38.31
CA PRO A 158 -20.40 17.17 -37.18
C PRO A 158 -21.60 18.03 -37.56
N VAL A 159 -22.72 17.79 -36.88
CA VAL A 159 -23.94 18.57 -36.98
C VAL A 159 -23.76 19.81 -36.12
N ALA A 160 -23.92 20.98 -36.75
CA ALA A 160 -23.97 22.22 -36.01
C ALA A 160 -25.17 22.20 -35.06
N ASN A 161 -24.89 22.48 -33.79
CA ASN A 161 -25.88 22.71 -32.78
C ASN A 161 -26.83 23.80 -33.30
N PRO A 162 -28.10 23.44 -33.59
CA PRO A 162 -29.05 24.38 -34.17
C PRO A 162 -29.33 25.57 -33.25
N ASP A 163 -28.99 25.42 -31.96
CA ASP A 163 -29.27 26.38 -30.91
C ASP A 163 -28.09 27.31 -30.61
N THR A 164 -26.84 26.91 -30.89
CA THR A 164 -25.64 27.75 -30.65
C THR A 164 -24.89 28.13 -31.92
N GLY A 165 -25.16 27.46 -33.04
CA GLY A 165 -24.40 27.58 -34.28
C GLY A 165 -22.96 27.03 -34.20
N THR A 166 -22.57 26.47 -33.06
CA THR A 166 -21.28 25.78 -32.88
C THR A 166 -21.44 24.29 -33.13
N LEU A 167 -20.35 23.54 -33.27
CA LEU A 167 -20.41 22.08 -33.40
C LEU A 167 -20.59 21.34 -32.05
N TYR A 168 -20.75 22.07 -30.94
CA TYR A 168 -20.68 21.51 -29.58
C TYR A 168 -22.03 21.53 -28.86
N TYR A 169 -22.33 20.43 -28.18
CA TYR A 169 -23.52 20.19 -27.37
C TYR A 169 -23.10 19.95 -25.91
N PRO A 170 -23.84 20.46 -24.92
CA PRO A 170 -23.55 20.22 -23.51
C PRO A 170 -23.92 18.79 -23.10
N ALA A 171 -23.05 18.12 -22.34
CA ALA A 171 -23.36 16.81 -21.77
C ALA A 171 -24.49 16.91 -20.72
N PRO A 172 -25.40 15.93 -20.66
CA PRO A 172 -26.46 15.88 -19.65
C PRO A 172 -25.93 15.48 -18.27
N TYR A 173 -24.84 14.72 -18.23
CA TYR A 173 -24.20 14.24 -17.01
C TYR A 173 -22.86 14.96 -16.77
N PRO A 174 -22.48 15.18 -15.51
CA PRO A 174 -21.20 15.80 -15.17
C PRO A 174 -20.03 14.89 -15.56
N SER A 175 -18.88 15.49 -15.86
CA SER A 175 -17.73 14.74 -16.36
C SER A 175 -17.08 13.84 -15.32
N GLN A 176 -17.07 14.27 -14.05
CA GLN A 176 -16.56 13.49 -12.91
C GLN A 176 -15.17 12.87 -13.11
N CYS A 177 -14.31 13.52 -13.89
CA CYS A 177 -12.96 13.08 -14.19
C CYS A 177 -12.05 13.22 -12.98
N VAL A 178 -11.25 12.18 -12.72
CA VAL A 178 -10.15 12.24 -11.75
C VAL A 178 -9.12 13.28 -12.19
N GLN A 179 -8.55 14.04 -11.24
CA GLN A 179 -7.59 15.12 -11.51
C GLN A 179 -6.15 14.67 -11.20
N PRO A 180 -5.32 14.34 -12.20
CA PRO A 180 -3.90 14.05 -11.99
C PRO A 180 -3.11 15.28 -11.56
N VAL A 181 -2.04 15.04 -10.82
CA VAL A 181 -1.16 16.10 -10.29
C VAL A 181 0.26 15.90 -10.81
N ALA A 182 0.93 17.00 -11.14
CA ALA A 182 2.33 16.99 -11.54
C ALA A 182 3.27 16.80 -10.35
N ASP A 183 4.38 16.09 -10.57
CA ASP A 183 5.43 15.90 -9.56
C ASP A 183 6.02 17.26 -9.14
N SER A 184 5.61 17.72 -7.95
CA SER A 184 6.04 18.99 -7.37
C SER A 184 7.53 19.02 -7.01
N VAL A 185 8.15 17.87 -6.73
CA VAL A 185 9.58 17.78 -6.38
C VAL A 185 10.42 17.97 -7.64
N ARG A 186 10.02 17.34 -8.75
CA ARG A 186 10.74 17.41 -10.02
C ARG A 186 10.46 18.72 -10.76
N TRP A 187 9.20 19.15 -10.83
CA TRP A 187 8.77 20.26 -11.67
C TRP A 187 8.51 21.55 -10.90
N GLY A 188 8.47 21.53 -9.57
CA GLY A 188 8.12 22.70 -8.76
C GLY A 188 6.64 23.07 -8.89
N ASP A 189 6.33 24.33 -8.66
CA ASP A 189 4.96 24.86 -8.80
C ASP A 189 4.64 25.17 -10.26
N ILE A 190 3.69 24.43 -10.84
CA ILE A 190 3.26 24.58 -12.24
C ILE A 190 2.02 25.48 -12.38
N SER A 191 1.44 25.95 -11.27
CA SER A 191 0.20 26.73 -11.26
C SER A 191 0.28 28.02 -12.08
N SER A 192 1.48 28.59 -12.20
CA SER A 192 1.74 29.78 -13.04
C SER A 192 1.47 29.56 -14.53
N LYS A 193 1.56 28.31 -15.03
CA LYS A 193 1.28 27.95 -16.43
C LYS A 193 -0.11 27.34 -16.60
N THR A 194 -0.56 26.52 -15.67
CA THR A 194 -1.87 25.85 -15.79
C THR A 194 -3.03 26.73 -15.32
N VAL A 195 -2.77 27.74 -14.49
CA VAL A 195 -3.80 28.50 -13.74
C VAL A 195 -4.58 27.62 -12.74
N LEU A 196 -4.18 26.36 -12.58
CA LEU A 196 -4.76 25.42 -11.65
C LEU A 196 -3.92 25.38 -10.36
N ASN A 197 -4.60 25.41 -9.22
CA ASN A 197 -3.96 25.20 -7.92
C ASN A 197 -3.58 23.72 -7.71
N GLU A 198 -2.81 23.45 -6.65
CA GLU A 198 -2.44 22.08 -6.22
C GLU A 198 -1.68 21.29 -7.30
N ASN A 199 -0.95 21.97 -8.20
CA ASN A 199 -0.22 21.34 -9.30
C ASN A 199 -1.09 20.44 -10.20
N ARG A 200 -2.38 20.71 -10.29
CA ARG A 200 -3.31 19.94 -11.13
C ARG A 200 -2.96 20.11 -12.60
N LEU A 201 -3.06 18.99 -13.33
CA LEU A 201 -2.85 18.94 -14.76
C LEU A 201 -4.13 19.30 -15.53
N PRO A 202 -4.04 20.06 -16.64
CA PRO A 202 -5.19 20.38 -17.45
C PRO A 202 -5.74 19.12 -18.14
N LEU A 203 -7.07 18.99 -18.12
CA LEU A 203 -7.79 17.85 -18.71
C LEU A 203 -8.61 18.28 -19.92
N ASP A 204 -8.65 17.39 -20.90
CA ASP A 204 -9.61 17.39 -21.99
C ASP A 204 -10.78 16.45 -21.63
N TYR A 205 -12.00 16.90 -21.89
CA TYR A 205 -13.24 16.23 -21.52
C TYR A 205 -14.04 15.89 -22.78
N ILE A 206 -14.20 14.60 -23.08
CA ILE A 206 -14.89 14.13 -24.27
C ILE A 206 -16.07 13.26 -23.85
N TYR A 207 -17.29 13.68 -24.14
CA TYR A 207 -18.48 12.89 -23.80
C TYR A 207 -18.86 11.94 -24.94
N ASP A 208 -18.94 10.65 -24.63
CA ASP A 208 -19.49 9.62 -25.51
C ASP A 208 -20.99 9.45 -25.25
N ALA A 209 -21.79 9.97 -26.19
CA ALA A 209 -23.24 9.88 -26.13
C ALA A 209 -23.77 8.45 -26.25
N THR A 210 -23.00 7.52 -26.82
CA THR A 210 -23.41 6.11 -27.00
C THR A 210 -23.48 5.38 -25.65
N HIS A 211 -22.46 5.58 -24.81
CA HIS A 211 -22.36 4.93 -23.50
C HIS A 211 -22.82 5.85 -22.36
N SER A 212 -23.14 7.11 -22.66
CA SER A 212 -23.47 8.15 -21.68
C SER A 212 -22.35 8.35 -20.65
N THR A 213 -21.10 8.25 -21.09
CA THR A 213 -19.89 8.36 -20.27
C THR A 213 -19.03 9.53 -20.74
N THR A 214 -18.24 10.09 -19.83
CA THR A 214 -17.20 11.07 -20.20
C THR A 214 -15.84 10.41 -20.13
N ASP A 215 -15.12 10.47 -21.24
CA ASP A 215 -13.71 10.11 -21.34
C ASP A 215 -12.86 11.33 -21.02
N CYS A 216 -11.82 11.10 -20.23
CA CYS A 216 -10.97 12.15 -19.68
C CYS A 216 -9.51 11.83 -19.99
N ALA A 217 -8.78 12.82 -20.51
CA ALA A 217 -7.35 12.69 -20.76
C ALA A 217 -6.63 13.96 -20.30
N VAL A 218 -5.38 13.83 -19.84
CA VAL A 218 -4.51 15.00 -19.69
C VAL A 218 -4.26 15.58 -21.07
N THR A 219 -4.39 16.89 -21.22
CA THR A 219 -4.25 17.53 -22.53
C THR A 219 -2.84 17.34 -23.10
N ASP A 220 -2.73 16.98 -24.38
CA ASP A 220 -1.45 16.79 -25.07
C ASP A 220 -0.71 18.12 -25.37
N ALA A 221 -1.19 19.24 -24.83
CA ALA A 221 -0.58 20.54 -25.01
C ALA A 221 0.87 20.59 -24.47
N VAL A 222 1.71 21.39 -25.14
CA VAL A 222 3.10 21.58 -24.75
C VAL A 222 3.18 22.39 -23.46
N PHE A 223 3.80 21.81 -22.44
CA PHE A 223 4.12 22.49 -21.19
C PHE A 223 5.39 23.34 -21.32
N LEU A 224 6.47 22.76 -21.84
CA LEU A 224 7.74 23.45 -22.12
C LEU A 224 8.14 23.27 -23.58
N ALA A 225 8.40 24.40 -24.26
CA ALA A 225 8.94 24.37 -25.61
C ALA A 225 10.43 24.01 -25.59
N ALA A 226 10.93 23.42 -26.69
CA ALA A 226 12.36 23.14 -26.82
C ALA A 226 13.19 24.44 -26.72
N GLY A 227 14.18 24.44 -25.84
CA GLY A 227 15.05 25.58 -25.53
C GLY A 227 14.56 26.46 -24.37
N GLU A 228 13.40 26.15 -23.78
CA GLU A 228 12.86 26.91 -22.65
C GLU A 228 13.63 26.62 -21.34
N VAL A 229 13.71 27.63 -20.47
CA VAL A 229 14.33 27.53 -19.14
C VAL A 229 13.22 27.45 -18.09
N TRP A 230 13.27 26.40 -17.27
CA TRP A 230 12.35 26.19 -16.16
C TRP A 230 13.14 25.80 -14.90
N ASN A 231 12.85 26.44 -13.76
CA ASN A 231 13.58 26.24 -12.50
C ASN A 231 15.12 26.26 -12.65
N SER A 232 15.64 27.17 -13.48
CA SER A 232 17.06 27.30 -13.81
C SER A 232 17.68 26.13 -14.60
N VAL A 233 16.86 25.24 -15.18
CA VAL A 233 17.27 24.16 -16.07
C VAL A 233 16.77 24.44 -17.48
N THR A 234 17.65 24.31 -18.48
CA THR A 234 17.27 24.43 -19.90
C THR A 234 16.86 23.08 -20.46
N TYR A 235 15.66 22.99 -21.00
CA TYR A 235 15.13 21.77 -21.63
C TYR A 235 15.29 21.87 -23.15
N TYR A 236 16.00 20.92 -23.76
CA TYR A 236 16.27 20.93 -25.21
C TYR A 236 15.25 20.14 -26.03
N THR A 237 14.31 19.48 -25.37
CA THR A 237 13.20 18.74 -25.98
C THR A 237 11.89 19.36 -25.54
N GLU A 238 10.86 19.25 -26.38
CA GLU A 238 9.50 19.60 -25.98
C GLU A 238 9.04 18.63 -24.88
N ILE A 239 8.35 19.18 -23.88
CA ILE A 239 7.74 18.42 -22.79
C ILE A 239 6.25 18.72 -22.80
N SER A 240 5.43 17.69 -22.85
CA SER A 240 3.97 17.76 -22.85
C SER A 240 3.41 17.61 -21.43
N TYR A 241 2.16 18.02 -21.18
CA TYR A 241 1.56 17.82 -19.85
C TYR A 241 1.45 16.35 -19.42
N PRO A 242 1.20 15.37 -20.29
CA PRO A 242 1.24 13.95 -19.92
C PRO A 242 2.60 13.51 -19.35
N ASP A 243 3.70 14.11 -19.77
CA ASP A 243 5.06 13.80 -19.25
C ASP A 243 5.27 14.27 -17.79
N LEU A 244 4.37 15.11 -17.27
CA LEU A 244 4.42 15.63 -15.90
C LEU A 244 3.69 14.72 -14.91
N ILE A 245 2.90 13.75 -15.40
CA ILE A 245 2.15 12.83 -14.56
C ILE A 245 3.12 12.08 -13.63
N GLN A 246 2.80 12.09 -12.34
CA GLN A 246 3.59 11.40 -11.34
C GLN A 246 3.04 10.00 -11.10
N GLU A 247 3.86 8.98 -11.24
CA GLU A 247 3.54 7.61 -10.84
C GLU A 247 3.66 7.41 -9.32
N VAL A 248 2.77 6.59 -8.77
CA VAL A 248 2.85 6.11 -7.40
C VAL A 248 3.77 4.89 -7.37
N SER A 249 4.91 5.05 -6.69
CA SER A 249 5.86 3.97 -6.45
C SER A 249 5.65 3.39 -5.06
N PHE A 250 5.41 2.08 -4.97
CA PHE A 250 5.25 1.38 -3.68
C PHE A 250 6.55 0.83 -3.10
N GLY A 251 7.62 0.76 -3.89
CA GLY A 251 8.89 0.19 -3.41
C GLY A 251 8.72 -1.15 -2.65
N ARG A 252 9.21 -1.24 -1.40
CA ARG A 252 9.00 -2.40 -0.49
C ARG A 252 7.55 -2.73 -0.17
N LEU A 253 6.63 -1.75 -0.22
CA LEU A 253 5.20 -1.94 -0.01
C LEU A 253 4.51 -2.66 -1.16
N SER A 254 5.19 -2.89 -2.30
CA SER A 254 4.69 -3.76 -3.38
C SER A 254 4.30 -5.17 -2.87
N MET A 255 4.88 -5.58 -1.75
CA MET A 255 4.55 -6.80 -1.01
C MET A 255 3.11 -6.85 -0.48
N ALA A 256 2.39 -5.73 -0.40
CA ALA A 256 0.95 -5.70 -0.13
C ALA A 256 0.12 -6.53 -1.11
N ARG A 257 0.66 -6.76 -2.32
CA ARG A 257 0.04 -7.62 -3.34
C ARG A 257 0.24 -9.13 -3.10
N SER A 258 0.92 -9.50 -2.01
CA SER A 258 1.09 -10.91 -1.64
C SER A 258 -0.26 -11.54 -1.25
N PRO A 259 -0.42 -12.87 -1.43
CA PRO A 259 -1.62 -13.56 -0.96
C PRO A 259 -1.86 -13.38 0.53
N GLU A 260 -3.13 -13.33 0.95
CA GLU A 260 -3.52 -13.10 2.36
C GLU A 260 -2.87 -14.09 3.35
N ALA A 261 -2.65 -15.35 2.94
CA ALA A 261 -1.96 -16.35 3.76
C ALA A 261 -0.53 -15.93 4.17
N ILE A 262 0.15 -15.13 3.33
CA ILE A 262 1.49 -14.60 3.59
C ILE A 262 1.45 -13.50 4.65
N HIS A 263 0.42 -12.64 4.62
CA HIS A 263 0.19 -11.63 5.65
C HIS A 263 -0.25 -12.26 6.97
N ASN A 264 -1.16 -13.23 6.94
CA ASN A 264 -1.60 -13.96 8.13
C ASN A 264 -0.44 -14.67 8.83
N LYS A 265 0.48 -15.29 8.09
CA LYS A 265 1.66 -15.93 8.69
C LYS A 265 2.58 -14.92 9.35
N ALA A 266 2.82 -13.78 8.69
CA ALA A 266 3.66 -12.72 9.25
C ALA A 266 3.02 -12.09 10.50
N PHE A 267 1.69 -11.98 10.52
CA PHE A 267 0.95 -11.57 11.71
C PHE A 267 1.15 -12.56 12.86
N ASP A 268 0.99 -13.86 12.59
CA ASP A 268 1.14 -14.91 13.61
C ASP A 268 2.58 -14.94 14.20
N GLU A 269 3.59 -14.73 13.35
CA GLU A 269 4.99 -14.56 13.77
C GLU A 269 5.16 -13.34 14.70
N ALA A 270 4.58 -12.20 14.34
CA ALA A 270 4.60 -11.00 15.16
C ALA A 270 3.91 -11.18 16.52
N ILE A 271 2.72 -11.77 16.55
CA ILE A 271 1.96 -12.04 17.79
C ILE A 271 2.73 -13.02 18.69
N THR A 272 3.37 -14.04 18.11
CA THR A 272 4.20 -14.97 18.88
C THR A 272 5.36 -14.25 19.54
N ASN A 273 6.04 -13.37 18.82
CA ASN A 273 7.14 -12.57 19.36
C ASN A 273 6.67 -11.62 20.48
N LEU A 274 5.50 -10.99 20.30
CA LEU A 274 4.89 -10.12 21.31
C LEU A 274 4.52 -10.88 22.59
N ASN A 275 3.92 -12.06 22.46
CA ASN A 275 3.53 -12.90 23.60
C ASN A 275 4.73 -13.43 24.39
N ASN A 276 5.86 -13.64 23.72
CA ASN A 276 7.11 -14.09 24.34
C ASN A 276 7.95 -12.93 24.90
N ALA A 277 7.54 -11.68 24.69
CA ALA A 277 8.27 -10.53 25.18
C ALA A 277 8.14 -10.42 26.71
N LYS A 278 9.27 -10.26 27.39
CA LYS A 278 9.32 -9.88 28.80
C LYS A 278 8.89 -8.43 28.99
N LYS A 279 9.22 -7.58 28.01
CA LYS A 279 8.98 -6.15 28.06
C LYS A 279 8.86 -5.58 26.65
N ILE A 280 7.98 -4.61 26.49
CA ILE A 280 7.71 -3.94 25.21
C ILE A 280 7.82 -2.44 25.41
N VAL A 281 8.68 -1.79 24.64
CA VAL A 281 8.80 -0.32 24.57
C VAL A 281 8.71 0.14 23.13
N LEU A 282 8.59 1.45 22.93
CA LEU A 282 8.61 2.06 21.60
C LEU A 282 10.01 2.59 21.30
N ASP A 283 10.42 2.51 20.04
CA ASP A 283 11.61 3.23 19.59
C ASP A 283 11.30 4.70 19.24
N ALA A 284 12.31 5.42 18.76
CA ALA A 284 12.18 6.81 18.31
C ALA A 284 11.13 7.05 17.20
N THR A 285 10.74 5.99 16.49
CA THR A 285 9.80 6.00 15.35
C THR A 285 8.44 5.40 15.74
N GLY A 286 8.31 4.92 16.99
CA GLY A 286 7.13 4.26 17.54
C GLY A 286 7.11 2.74 17.39
N ARG A 287 8.12 2.12 16.75
CA ARG A 287 8.15 0.65 16.52
C ARG A 287 8.19 -0.10 17.83
N LEU A 288 7.58 -1.27 17.87
CA LEU A 288 7.63 -2.16 19.03
C LEU A 288 9.02 -2.78 19.16
N VAL A 289 9.65 -2.51 20.30
CA VAL A 289 10.94 -3.04 20.71
C VAL A 289 10.70 -4.03 21.83
N LEU A 290 11.01 -5.29 21.55
CA LEU A 290 10.77 -6.43 22.42
C LEU A 290 12.05 -6.78 23.16
N THR A 291 11.98 -6.89 24.47
CA THR A 291 13.05 -7.50 25.29
C THR A 291 12.64 -8.94 25.61
N THR A 292 13.49 -9.89 25.26
CA THR A 292 13.28 -11.33 25.50
C THR A 292 14.47 -11.91 26.26
N ASP A 293 14.19 -12.83 27.17
CA ASP A 293 15.23 -13.62 27.83
C ASP A 293 15.74 -14.70 26.86
N VAL A 294 17.07 -14.77 26.68
CA VAL A 294 17.72 -15.85 25.94
C VAL A 294 18.22 -16.88 26.93
N TYR A 295 17.88 -18.13 26.67
CA TYR A 295 18.30 -19.28 27.47
C TYR A 295 19.26 -20.15 26.66
N ASP A 296 20.14 -20.85 27.37
CA ASP A 296 21.00 -21.88 26.77
C ASP A 296 20.15 -23.05 26.28
N GLU A 297 20.34 -23.42 25.02
CA GLU A 297 19.57 -24.46 24.35
C GLU A 297 19.88 -25.88 24.85
N PHE A 298 20.99 -26.09 25.56
CA PHE A 298 21.42 -27.40 26.04
C PHE A 298 21.58 -27.48 27.55
N LEU A 299 21.86 -26.37 28.23
CA LEU A 299 22.07 -26.35 29.67
C LEU A 299 20.75 -26.15 30.42
N THR A 300 20.52 -27.04 31.38
CA THR A 300 19.43 -26.94 32.35
C THR A 300 19.99 -26.83 33.76
N ASN A 301 19.33 -26.04 34.58
CA ASN A 301 19.54 -26.00 36.01
C ASN A 301 19.21 -27.37 36.63
N PRO A 302 19.68 -27.66 37.86
CA PRO A 302 19.37 -28.92 38.55
C PRO A 302 17.87 -29.21 38.74
N ASP A 303 17.01 -28.20 38.63
CA ASP A 303 15.54 -28.31 38.68
C ASP A 303 14.88 -28.58 37.32
N GLY A 304 15.67 -28.69 36.25
CA GLY A 304 15.22 -28.91 34.87
C GLY A 304 14.81 -27.64 34.12
N SER A 305 14.87 -26.46 34.74
CA SER A 305 14.64 -25.19 34.05
C SER A 305 15.82 -24.84 33.14
N PRO A 306 15.59 -24.20 31.98
CA PRO A 306 16.69 -23.80 31.09
C PRO A 306 17.55 -22.71 31.74
N VAL A 307 18.86 -22.73 31.47
CA VAL A 307 19.81 -21.76 32.04
C VAL A 307 19.65 -20.42 31.32
N TRP A 308 19.35 -19.35 32.06
CA TRP A 308 19.30 -17.99 31.52
C TRP A 308 20.71 -17.50 31.16
N LEU A 309 20.85 -16.88 29.99
CA LEU A 309 22.12 -16.34 29.50
C LEU A 309 22.15 -14.82 29.56
N GLU A 310 21.26 -14.17 28.81
CA GLU A 310 21.21 -12.73 28.67
C GLU A 310 19.83 -12.24 28.22
N GLU A 311 19.59 -10.94 28.36
CA GLU A 311 18.44 -10.28 27.74
C GLU A 311 18.84 -9.73 26.37
N VAL A 312 18.06 -10.08 25.34
CA VAL A 312 18.22 -9.53 24.00
C VAL A 312 17.05 -8.61 23.69
N THR A 313 17.37 -7.46 23.11
CA THR A 313 16.39 -6.47 22.66
C THR A 313 16.32 -6.50 21.14
N LYS A 314 15.13 -6.73 20.59
CA LYS A 314 14.90 -6.78 19.14
C LYS A 314 13.68 -5.95 18.77
N THR A 315 13.83 -5.16 17.71
CA THR A 315 12.71 -4.41 17.12
C THR A 315 11.96 -5.27 16.11
N ILE A 316 10.64 -5.12 16.03
CA ILE A 316 9.86 -5.66 14.90
C ILE A 316 10.22 -4.83 13.65
N ASP A 317 11.27 -5.27 12.92
CA ASP A 317 11.82 -4.58 11.73
C ASP A 317 11.49 -5.33 10.42
N SER A 318 10.69 -6.40 10.46
CA SER A 318 10.24 -7.08 9.25
C SER A 318 9.14 -6.28 8.57
N PRO A 319 9.29 -5.93 7.27
CA PRO A 319 8.21 -5.27 6.53
C PRO A 319 6.92 -6.06 6.54
N ARG A 320 7.02 -7.40 6.49
CA ARG A 320 5.86 -8.28 6.43
C ARG A 320 5.07 -8.26 7.72
N GLU A 321 5.78 -8.31 8.85
CA GLU A 321 5.16 -8.26 10.17
C GLU A 321 4.49 -6.90 10.37
N ASN A 322 5.22 -5.81 10.11
CA ASN A 322 4.69 -4.45 10.24
C ASN A 322 3.48 -4.21 9.34
N LEU A 323 3.52 -4.63 8.07
CA LEU A 323 2.38 -4.49 7.16
C LEU A 323 1.18 -5.33 7.63
N ALA A 324 1.41 -6.53 8.17
CA ALA A 324 0.33 -7.37 8.64
C ALA A 324 -0.34 -6.80 9.91
N ILE A 325 0.45 -6.23 10.83
CA ILE A 325 -0.06 -5.50 12.00
C ILE A 325 -0.87 -4.28 11.56
N TYR A 326 -0.35 -3.50 10.59
CA TYR A 326 -1.06 -2.37 10.00
C TYR A 326 -2.44 -2.77 9.46
N VAL A 327 -2.50 -3.83 8.64
CA VAL A 327 -3.77 -4.34 8.08
C VAL A 327 -4.74 -4.75 9.18
N LYS A 328 -4.23 -5.43 10.22
CA LYS A 328 -5.05 -5.89 11.34
C LYS A 328 -5.65 -4.71 12.10
N LEU A 329 -4.84 -3.73 12.48
CA LEU A 329 -5.33 -2.53 13.17
C LEU A 329 -6.32 -1.76 12.32
N MET A 330 -6.00 -1.47 11.05
CA MET A 330 -6.90 -0.69 10.19
C MET A 330 -8.26 -1.37 9.95
N LYS A 331 -8.33 -2.70 9.99
CA LYS A 331 -9.58 -3.44 9.80
C LYS A 331 -10.37 -3.66 11.08
N ASP A 332 -9.67 -3.95 12.18
CA ASP A 332 -10.30 -4.50 13.39
C ASP A 332 -10.16 -3.56 14.60
N GLY A 333 -9.33 -2.52 14.53
CA GLY A 333 -9.01 -1.62 15.65
C GLY A 333 -8.16 -2.27 16.75
N ASN A 334 -7.83 -3.55 16.66
CA ASN A 334 -7.07 -4.27 17.69
C ASN A 334 -6.28 -5.44 17.12
N LEU A 335 -5.35 -5.99 17.90
CA LEU A 335 -4.47 -7.09 17.52
C LEU A 335 -4.97 -8.49 17.91
N ILE A 336 -6.21 -8.62 18.40
CA ILE A 336 -6.74 -9.91 18.85
C ILE A 336 -7.16 -10.75 17.64
N THR A 337 -6.69 -12.00 17.57
CA THR A 337 -7.15 -12.96 16.57
C THR A 337 -8.49 -13.56 17.02
N PRO A 338 -9.61 -13.32 16.31
CA PRO A 338 -10.91 -13.87 16.69
C PRO A 338 -10.89 -15.41 16.64
N ALA A 339 -11.60 -16.06 17.57
CA ALA A 339 -11.58 -17.52 17.68
C ALA A 339 -11.94 -18.24 16.36
N ASN A 340 -12.93 -17.72 15.62
CA ASN A 340 -13.36 -18.28 14.34
C ASN A 340 -12.30 -18.17 13.21
N GLU A 341 -11.29 -17.31 13.37
CA GLU A 341 -10.20 -17.08 12.42
C GLU A 341 -8.87 -17.72 12.84
N ARG A 342 -8.86 -18.41 13.98
CA ARG A 342 -7.68 -19.14 14.48
C ARG A 342 -7.42 -20.45 13.75
N ALA A 343 -8.07 -20.68 12.61
CA ALA A 343 -7.84 -21.85 11.78
C ALA A 343 -6.40 -21.85 11.22
N PRO A 344 -5.71 -23.01 11.16
CA PRO A 344 -4.37 -23.12 10.62
C PRO A 344 -4.27 -22.58 9.18
N ILE A 345 -3.18 -21.87 8.90
CA ILE A 345 -2.94 -21.30 7.57
C ILE A 345 -2.62 -22.43 6.58
N VAL A 346 -3.41 -22.52 5.51
CA VAL A 346 -3.16 -23.47 4.43
C VAL A 346 -2.31 -22.80 3.35
N MET A 347 -1.06 -23.26 3.17
CA MET A 347 -0.19 -22.81 2.09
C MET A 347 -0.13 -23.86 0.98
N SER A 348 -0.26 -23.43 -0.27
CA SER A 348 0.11 -24.29 -1.40
C SER A 348 1.63 -24.37 -1.50
N LYS A 349 2.17 -25.60 -1.50
CA LYS A 349 3.61 -25.87 -1.59
C LYS A 349 4.26 -25.24 -2.84
N ASN A 350 3.50 -25.01 -3.92
CA ASN A 350 3.99 -24.52 -5.22
C ASN A 350 3.13 -23.36 -5.81
N GLY A 351 2.36 -22.63 -5.02
CA GLY A 351 1.54 -21.52 -5.54
C GLY A 351 0.40 -21.92 -6.49
N GLY A 352 -0.12 -23.15 -6.37
CA GLY A 352 -1.30 -23.64 -7.12
C GLY A 352 -2.25 -24.51 -6.27
N ASN A 353 -3.51 -24.67 -6.71
CA ASN A 353 -4.65 -25.38 -6.08
C ASN A 353 -4.43 -25.95 -4.66
N PRO A 354 -5.10 -25.42 -3.61
CA PRO A 354 -4.91 -25.78 -2.19
C PRO A 354 -5.27 -27.23 -1.81
N ASN A 355 -5.64 -28.09 -2.77
CA ASN A 355 -6.14 -29.45 -2.52
C ASN A 355 -5.08 -30.56 -2.62
N VAL A 356 -3.81 -30.25 -2.84
CA VAL A 356 -2.73 -31.26 -2.88
C VAL A 356 -1.72 -30.98 -1.77
N ILE A 357 -2.03 -31.49 -0.57
CA ILE A 357 -1.15 -31.41 0.59
C ILE A 357 -0.97 -32.84 1.11
N GLU A 358 0.23 -33.41 0.90
CA GLU A 358 0.59 -34.77 1.37
C GLU A 358 0.92 -34.77 2.87
N ASP A 359 1.25 -33.61 3.44
CA ASP A 359 1.40 -33.36 4.87
C ASP A 359 0.37 -32.29 5.28
N GLY A 360 -0.77 -32.72 5.84
CA GLY A 360 -1.91 -31.83 6.11
C GLY A 360 -1.54 -30.60 6.95
N PRO A 361 -2.31 -29.49 6.86
CA PRO A 361 -2.04 -28.29 7.64
C PRO A 361 -1.96 -28.63 9.13
N SER A 362 -1.12 -27.88 9.87
CA SER A 362 -0.98 -28.00 11.34
C SER A 362 -2.36 -28.08 12.01
N THR A 363 -2.50 -28.83 13.10
CA THR A 363 -3.72 -28.79 13.93
C THR A 363 -3.73 -27.63 14.91
N GLU A 364 -2.60 -26.96 15.06
CA GLU A 364 -2.43 -25.90 16.04
C GLU A 364 -3.21 -24.67 15.61
N LEU A 365 -3.91 -24.09 16.58
CA LEU A 365 -4.62 -22.84 16.37
C LEU A 365 -3.61 -21.72 16.15
N ARG A 366 -3.96 -20.77 15.28
CA ARG A 366 -3.18 -19.54 15.15
C ARG A 366 -3.11 -18.81 16.49
N PRO A 367 -2.01 -18.14 16.82
CA PRO A 367 -1.87 -17.43 18.08
C PRO A 367 -2.86 -16.26 18.17
N THR A 368 -3.24 -15.92 19.40
CA THR A 368 -3.91 -14.67 19.74
C THR A 368 -3.07 -13.89 20.73
N ILE A 369 -3.14 -12.57 20.71
CA ILE A 369 -2.32 -11.71 21.55
C ILE A 369 -2.68 -11.86 23.03
N ASN A 370 -1.67 -11.86 23.89
CA ASN A 370 -1.85 -11.90 25.34
C ASN A 370 -2.33 -10.52 25.83
N ILE A 371 -3.63 -10.43 26.11
CA ILE A 371 -4.29 -9.19 26.50
C ILE A 371 -3.69 -8.65 27.79
N GLU A 372 -3.55 -9.48 28.83
CA GLU A 372 -3.06 -9.04 30.14
C GLU A 372 -1.63 -8.48 30.06
N LEU A 373 -0.77 -9.12 29.26
CA LEU A 373 0.58 -8.64 29.01
C LEU A 373 0.57 -7.26 28.33
N MET A 374 -0.26 -7.05 27.30
CA MET A 374 -0.35 -5.74 26.64
C MET A 374 -0.85 -4.67 27.61
N LYS A 375 -1.84 -4.98 28.45
CA LYS A 375 -2.33 -4.07 29.48
C LYS A 375 -1.25 -3.69 30.49
N ASP A 376 -0.50 -4.68 30.99
CA ASP A 376 0.57 -4.42 31.95
C ASP A 376 1.64 -3.46 31.39
N MET A 377 1.92 -3.56 30.09
CA MET A 377 2.84 -2.68 29.37
C MET A 377 2.24 -1.31 28.99
N GLY A 378 0.97 -1.04 29.34
CA GLY A 378 0.25 0.19 28.99
C GLY A 378 -0.19 0.27 27.52
N LEU A 379 -0.23 -0.86 26.80
CA LEU A 379 -0.64 -0.96 25.39
C LEU A 379 -2.12 -1.39 25.27
N ASP A 380 -2.98 -0.89 26.16
CA ASP A 380 -4.39 -1.26 26.24
C ASP A 380 -5.15 -1.03 24.93
N SER A 381 -4.83 0.04 24.19
CA SER A 381 -5.47 0.38 22.91
C SER A 381 -5.30 -0.72 21.86
N LEU A 382 -4.17 -1.42 21.85
CA LEU A 382 -3.93 -2.51 20.89
C LEU A 382 -4.78 -3.76 21.15
N VAL A 383 -5.49 -3.83 22.29
CA VAL A 383 -6.26 -5.00 22.74
C VAL A 383 -7.64 -4.61 23.30
N ASP A 384 -8.19 -3.47 22.88
CA ASP A 384 -9.40 -2.85 23.44
C ASP A 384 -10.73 -3.32 22.83
N ALA A 385 -10.73 -4.47 22.15
CA ALA A 385 -11.91 -5.02 21.46
C ALA A 385 -13.19 -5.09 22.32
N ALA A 386 -14.35 -4.93 21.68
CA ALA A 386 -15.64 -5.20 22.28
C ALA A 386 -15.85 -6.71 22.48
N ASN A 387 -16.78 -7.08 23.37
CA ASN A 387 -17.21 -8.47 23.58
C ASN A 387 -16.09 -9.44 24.00
N ARG A 388 -15.04 -8.95 24.68
CA ARG A 388 -13.97 -9.80 25.22
C ARG A 388 -14.54 -10.83 26.20
N THR A 389 -14.15 -12.09 26.02
CA THR A 389 -14.54 -13.23 26.86
C THR A 389 -13.44 -14.27 26.88
N THR A 390 -13.43 -15.09 27.92
CA THR A 390 -12.72 -16.38 27.89
C THR A 390 -13.49 -17.35 27.01
N TYR A 391 -12.79 -18.07 26.14
CA TYR A 391 -13.36 -19.12 25.30
C TYR A 391 -12.42 -20.32 25.23
N TYR A 392 -12.96 -21.45 24.78
CA TYR A 392 -12.24 -22.69 24.56
C TYR A 392 -12.36 -23.04 23.07
N ALA A 393 -11.23 -23.26 22.39
CA ALA A 393 -11.21 -23.51 20.95
C ALA A 393 -10.41 -24.75 20.56
N LYS A 394 -10.81 -25.37 19.45
CA LYS A 394 -10.07 -26.47 18.81
C LYS A 394 -10.29 -26.46 17.31
N TYR A 395 -9.25 -26.73 16.53
CA TYR A 395 -9.41 -26.93 15.10
C TYR A 395 -9.90 -28.35 14.78
N ASP A 396 -10.99 -28.45 14.03
CA ASP A 396 -11.52 -29.72 13.51
C ASP A 396 -11.05 -29.91 12.06
N LYS A 397 -10.18 -30.90 11.84
CA LYS A 397 -9.63 -31.26 10.53
C LYS A 397 -10.68 -31.75 9.53
N THR A 398 -11.73 -32.40 10.00
CA THR A 398 -12.79 -32.97 9.15
C THR A 398 -13.71 -31.87 8.66
N LEU A 399 -14.08 -30.95 9.55
CA LEU A 399 -14.96 -29.81 9.23
C LEU A 399 -14.18 -28.60 8.70
N LYS A 400 -12.84 -28.63 8.73
CA LYS A 400 -11.93 -27.53 8.35
C LYS A 400 -12.32 -26.19 9.00
N LYS A 401 -12.70 -26.23 10.27
CA LYS A 401 -13.17 -25.06 11.02
C LYS A 401 -12.72 -25.10 12.48
N VAL A 402 -12.70 -23.94 13.12
CA VAL A 402 -12.51 -23.86 14.57
C VAL A 402 -13.84 -24.11 15.27
N LEU A 403 -13.85 -25.07 16.19
CA LEU A 403 -14.93 -25.29 17.15
C LEU A 403 -14.66 -24.41 18.37
N VAL A 404 -15.67 -23.66 18.80
CA VAL A 404 -15.57 -22.71 19.92
C VAL A 404 -16.65 -23.02 20.95
N SER A 405 -16.28 -22.95 22.24
CA SER A 405 -17.16 -23.15 23.39
C SER A 405 -16.92 -22.05 24.42
N SER A 406 -18.00 -21.56 25.04
CA SER A 406 -17.94 -20.61 26.16
C SER A 406 -17.75 -21.29 27.52
N ILE A 407 -17.79 -22.62 27.57
CA ILE A 407 -17.53 -23.43 28.75
C ILE A 407 -16.31 -24.33 28.54
N PRO A 408 -15.59 -24.72 29.60
CA PRO A 408 -14.45 -25.62 29.49
C PRO A 408 -14.83 -26.94 28.82
N VAL A 409 -14.06 -27.35 27.82
CA VAL A 409 -14.21 -28.64 27.13
C VAL A 409 -12.85 -29.31 27.07
N ASP A 410 -12.81 -30.61 27.37
CA ASP A 410 -11.57 -31.37 27.36
C ASP A 410 -10.94 -31.42 25.95
N GLY A 411 -9.62 -31.19 25.90
CA GLY A 411 -8.86 -31.09 24.65
C GLY A 411 -9.08 -29.82 23.81
N TYR A 412 -9.74 -28.79 24.36
CA TYR A 412 -9.81 -27.45 23.77
C TYR A 412 -8.80 -26.53 24.46
N GLU A 413 -8.15 -25.67 23.69
CA GLU A 413 -7.25 -24.63 24.20
C GLU A 413 -8.08 -23.49 24.79
N GLN A 414 -7.80 -23.11 26.04
CA GLN A 414 -8.39 -21.92 26.66
C GLN A 414 -7.65 -20.66 26.18
N ALA A 415 -8.40 -19.62 25.80
CA ALA A 415 -7.84 -18.33 25.48
C ALA A 415 -8.79 -17.19 25.88
N ASP A 416 -8.23 -16.01 26.16
CA ASP A 416 -8.97 -14.78 26.40
C ASP A 416 -8.92 -13.90 25.15
N GLY A 417 -10.08 -13.43 24.69
CA GLY A 417 -10.18 -12.64 23.46
C GLY A 417 -11.60 -12.50 22.96
N ILE A 418 -11.80 -12.57 21.65
CA ILE A 418 -13.12 -12.43 21.01
C ILE A 418 -13.43 -13.67 20.16
N ILE A 419 -14.70 -14.04 20.06
CA ILE A 419 -15.13 -15.18 19.23
C ILE A 419 -15.23 -14.76 17.76
N GLU A 420 -15.80 -13.59 17.52
CA GLU A 420 -16.02 -12.98 16.21
C GLU A 420 -15.77 -11.47 16.31
N ARG A 421 -15.52 -10.82 15.17
CA ARG A 421 -15.27 -9.39 15.10
C ARG A 421 -16.55 -8.60 15.37
N SER A 422 -16.46 -7.54 16.17
CA SER A 422 -17.56 -6.58 16.32
C SER A 422 -17.52 -5.53 15.22
N THR A 423 -18.68 -5.09 14.74
CA THR A 423 -18.77 -3.95 13.81
C THR A 423 -18.47 -2.61 14.49
N SER A 424 -18.45 -2.58 15.82
CA SER A 424 -18.04 -1.41 16.61
C SER A 424 -16.54 -1.24 16.74
N ASP A 425 -15.77 -2.30 16.48
CA ASP A 425 -14.32 -2.30 16.64
C ASP A 425 -13.71 -1.80 15.33
N VAL A 426 -13.18 -0.58 15.37
CA VAL A 426 -12.64 0.14 14.23
C VAL A 426 -11.39 0.88 14.66
N CYS A 427 -10.42 1.01 13.75
CA CYS A 427 -9.19 1.78 14.00
C CYS A 427 -9.54 3.24 14.31
N ARG A 428 -9.23 3.70 15.53
CA ARG A 428 -9.53 5.08 15.96
C ARG A 428 -8.60 5.57 17.06
N GLY A 429 -8.53 6.89 17.23
CA GLY A 429 -7.78 7.50 18.34
C GLY A 429 -6.33 7.01 18.37
N ASP A 430 -5.95 6.35 19.47
CA ASP A 430 -4.59 5.86 19.71
C ASP A 430 -4.14 4.75 18.74
N ASP A 431 -5.05 4.08 18.04
CA ASP A 431 -4.72 3.05 17.04
C ASP A 431 -4.07 3.64 15.78
N LEU A 432 -4.44 4.88 15.43
CA LEU A 432 -3.97 5.56 14.22
C LEU A 432 -2.46 5.89 14.32
N PRO A 433 -1.93 6.44 15.43
CA PRO A 433 -0.50 6.54 15.67
C PRO A 433 0.29 5.25 15.47
N PHE A 434 -0.21 4.15 16.02
CA PHE A 434 0.43 2.84 15.88
C PHE A 434 0.38 2.38 14.42
N SER A 435 -0.78 2.49 13.78
CA SER A 435 -0.98 2.14 12.38
C SER A 435 -0.04 2.92 11.46
N ALA A 436 0.11 4.23 11.65
CA ALA A 436 1.05 5.08 10.92
C ALA A 436 2.51 4.63 11.08
N THR A 437 2.91 4.28 12.31
CA THR A 437 4.24 3.73 12.59
C THR A 437 4.45 2.39 11.87
N PHE A 438 3.49 1.47 11.92
CA PHE A 438 3.63 0.16 11.29
C PHE A 438 3.67 0.26 9.76
N PHE A 439 2.87 1.16 9.17
CA PHE A 439 2.96 1.47 7.75
C PHE A 439 4.35 1.99 7.38
N ALA A 440 4.84 3.01 8.09
CA ALA A 440 6.16 3.61 7.87
C ALA A 440 7.29 2.56 7.99
N SER A 441 7.16 1.64 8.94
CA SER A 441 8.15 0.59 9.19
C SER A 441 8.15 -0.52 8.13
N ALA A 442 7.02 -0.70 7.43
CA ALA A 442 6.93 -1.57 6.28
C ALA A 442 7.48 -0.93 4.99
N ALA A 443 7.49 0.40 4.93
CA ALA A 443 7.93 1.16 3.77
C ALA A 443 9.45 1.18 3.55
N ASP A 444 9.88 1.79 2.45
CA ASP A 444 11.29 2.04 2.18
C ASP A 444 11.87 3.09 3.13
N LYS A 445 13.11 2.85 3.57
CA LYS A 445 13.77 3.68 4.60
C LYS A 445 14.20 5.06 4.10
N SER A 446 14.17 5.29 2.79
CA SER A 446 14.65 6.51 2.14
C SER A 446 13.62 7.14 1.19
N GLY A 447 12.37 6.68 1.24
CA GLY A 447 11.27 7.23 0.44
C GLY A 447 10.50 8.32 1.20
N SER A 448 9.57 8.96 0.50
CA SER A 448 8.52 9.80 1.10
C SER A 448 7.18 9.11 0.94
N ILE A 449 6.33 9.17 1.97
CA ILE A 449 4.99 8.59 1.93
C ILE A 449 3.98 9.64 1.50
N THR A 450 3.27 9.36 0.40
CA THR A 450 2.20 10.23 -0.09
C THR A 450 0.83 9.71 0.33
N MET A 451 -0.18 10.60 0.30
CA MET A 451 -1.56 10.22 0.58
C MET A 451 -2.06 9.18 -0.44
N ASP A 452 -1.72 9.36 -1.72
CA ASP A 452 -2.03 8.39 -2.78
C ASP A 452 -1.49 7.01 -2.47
N GLU A 453 -0.25 6.91 -2.00
CA GLU A 453 0.36 5.64 -1.63
C GLU A 453 -0.48 4.92 -0.57
N ILE A 454 -0.89 5.62 0.49
CA ILE A 454 -1.74 5.06 1.56
C ILE A 454 -3.11 4.65 1.02
N VAL A 455 -3.77 5.50 0.22
CA VAL A 455 -5.11 5.22 -0.31
C VAL A 455 -5.09 4.02 -1.25
N TYR A 456 -4.13 3.96 -2.17
CA TYR A 456 -3.99 2.81 -3.06
C TYR A 456 -3.62 1.53 -2.30
N LEU A 457 -2.72 1.61 -1.32
CA LEU A 457 -2.37 0.45 -0.51
C LEU A 457 -3.60 -0.05 0.29
N ASN A 458 -4.42 0.86 0.81
CA ASN A 458 -5.65 0.51 1.51
C ASN A 458 -6.67 -0.18 0.60
N SER A 459 -6.74 0.17 -0.68
CA SER A 459 -7.54 -0.55 -1.66
C SER A 459 -6.97 -1.94 -1.95
N ILE A 460 -5.65 -2.06 -2.16
CA ILE A 460 -4.96 -3.35 -2.38
C ILE A 460 -5.21 -4.30 -1.20
N LEU A 461 -5.13 -3.78 0.02
CA LEU A 461 -5.26 -4.55 1.27
C LEU A 461 -6.72 -4.76 1.71
N ARG A 462 -7.69 -4.27 0.94
CA ARG A 462 -9.15 -4.34 1.24
C ARG A 462 -9.54 -3.66 2.56
N ILE A 463 -8.82 -2.60 2.92
CA ILE A 463 -9.17 -1.69 4.01
C ILE A 463 -10.27 -0.74 3.50
N ASN A 464 -10.05 -0.12 2.35
CA ASN A 464 -11.13 0.50 1.59
C ASN A 464 -12.12 -0.58 1.16
N LYS A 465 -13.40 -0.25 1.13
CA LYS A 465 -14.49 -1.15 0.73
C LYS A 465 -15.07 -0.72 -0.61
N VAL A 466 -15.99 -1.52 -1.14
CA VAL A 466 -16.79 -1.20 -2.33
C VAL A 466 -18.23 -1.59 -2.04
N VAL A 467 -19.18 -0.80 -2.52
CA VAL A 467 -20.60 -1.17 -2.52
C VAL A 467 -20.95 -1.87 -3.82
N GLY A 468 -21.41 -3.12 -3.71
CA GLY A 468 -21.75 -3.96 -4.85
C GLY A 468 -20.59 -4.84 -5.32
N LEU A 469 -20.91 -5.77 -6.21
CA LEU A 469 -19.96 -6.59 -6.94
C LEU A 469 -20.05 -6.18 -8.41
N SER A 470 -18.96 -6.34 -9.17
CA SER A 470 -19.05 -6.31 -10.62
C SER A 470 -19.82 -7.51 -11.16
N ASP A 471 -20.10 -7.49 -12.46
CA ASP A 471 -20.90 -8.52 -13.13
C ASP A 471 -20.24 -9.91 -13.07
N ASP A 472 -18.93 -9.98 -12.78
CA ASP A 472 -18.14 -11.19 -12.56
C ASP A 472 -17.99 -11.59 -11.07
N GLU A 473 -18.78 -10.99 -10.18
CA GLU A 473 -18.72 -11.14 -8.72
C GLU A 473 -17.39 -10.68 -8.08
N THR A 474 -16.55 -9.91 -8.79
CA THR A 474 -15.35 -9.32 -8.21
C THR A 474 -15.62 -7.96 -7.55
N ILE A 475 -14.66 -7.52 -6.72
CA ILE A 475 -14.76 -6.23 -6.03
C ILE A 475 -14.24 -5.17 -6.99
N ASP A 476 -15.14 -4.41 -7.59
CA ASP A 476 -14.83 -3.33 -8.53
C ASP A 476 -14.83 -1.96 -7.83
N TYR A 477 -13.63 -1.49 -7.48
CA TYR A 477 -13.42 -0.19 -6.83
C TYR A 477 -13.70 1.01 -7.76
N SER A 478 -13.92 0.81 -9.06
CA SER A 478 -14.18 1.90 -10.01
C SER A 478 -15.63 2.39 -9.96
N LYS A 479 -16.56 1.51 -9.53
CA LYS A 479 -18.01 1.83 -9.51
C LYS A 479 -18.44 2.54 -8.23
N ASN A 480 -18.20 1.95 -7.05
CA ASN A 480 -18.67 2.50 -5.78
C ASN A 480 -17.65 2.33 -4.65
N PRO A 481 -16.48 3.01 -4.71
CA PRO A 481 -15.49 2.93 -3.66
C PRO A 481 -15.99 3.57 -2.36
N VAL A 482 -15.73 2.91 -1.24
CA VAL A 482 -15.94 3.42 0.12
C VAL A 482 -14.57 3.51 0.78
N TYR A 483 -14.05 4.73 0.84
CA TYR A 483 -12.76 5.00 1.45
C TYR A 483 -12.85 4.88 2.97
N PHE A 484 -11.73 4.47 3.59
CA PHE A 484 -11.62 4.49 5.05
C PHE A 484 -11.81 5.91 5.56
N ASN A 485 -12.75 6.09 6.50
CA ASN A 485 -13.09 7.40 7.02
C ASN A 485 -12.18 7.77 8.20
N PHE A 486 -11.19 8.61 7.91
CA PHE A 486 -10.29 9.15 8.93
C PHE A 486 -10.98 10.21 9.81
N ALA A 487 -11.99 10.91 9.29
CA ALA A 487 -12.66 12.01 9.97
C ALA A 487 -13.62 11.59 11.09
N THR A 488 -14.28 10.44 10.95
CA THR A 488 -15.15 9.90 12.02
C THR A 488 -14.37 9.35 13.21
N ASN A 489 -13.04 9.24 13.08
CA ASN A 489 -12.15 8.64 14.06
C ASN A 489 -11.05 9.67 14.41
N PRO A 490 -11.41 10.77 15.10
CA PRO A 490 -10.56 11.95 15.20
C PRO A 490 -9.21 11.61 15.83
N TYR A 491 -8.17 11.91 15.07
CA TYR A 491 -6.78 11.87 15.49
C TYR A 491 -6.14 13.19 15.08
N GLU A 492 -5.51 13.85 16.05
CA GLU A 492 -4.72 15.06 15.80
C GLU A 492 -3.25 14.69 15.93
N TYR A 493 -2.56 14.71 14.79
CA TYR A 493 -1.12 14.55 14.77
C TYR A 493 -0.45 15.85 15.14
N GLY A 494 0.33 15.85 16.23
CA GLY A 494 1.26 16.93 16.58
C GLY A 494 2.70 16.44 16.52
N ARG A 495 3.49 16.94 15.57
CA ARG A 495 4.88 16.48 15.35
C ARG A 495 5.76 16.72 16.57
N GLY A 496 5.81 17.96 17.07
CA GLY A 496 6.63 18.30 18.23
C GLY A 496 6.30 17.43 19.44
N ASN A 497 5.01 17.32 19.77
CA ASN A 497 4.56 16.50 20.90
C ASN A 497 4.90 15.01 20.71
N THR A 498 4.71 14.47 19.52
CA THR A 498 4.97 13.05 19.22
C THR A 498 6.44 12.71 19.41
N PHE A 499 7.35 13.48 18.82
CA PHE A 499 8.78 13.17 18.84
C PHE A 499 9.51 13.64 20.10
N MET A 500 8.92 14.53 20.90
CA MET A 500 9.40 14.81 22.26
C MET A 500 9.08 13.68 23.25
N ASN A 501 8.05 12.89 22.98
CA ASN A 501 7.64 11.74 23.79
C ASN A 501 8.04 10.39 23.17
N ARG A 502 9.13 10.36 22.38
CA ARG A 502 9.71 9.13 21.79
C ARG A 502 11.23 9.11 21.98
N GLY A 503 11.85 7.98 21.67
CA GLY A 503 13.31 7.84 21.68
C GLY A 503 13.80 7.01 22.86
N ARG A 504 14.69 7.58 23.68
CA ARG A 504 15.27 6.83 24.81
C ARG A 504 14.27 6.73 25.95
N VAL A 505 14.17 5.53 26.50
CA VAL A 505 13.30 5.23 27.64
C VAL A 505 13.83 5.92 28.90
N LEU A 506 12.97 6.73 29.52
CA LEU A 506 13.22 7.40 30.80
C LEU A 506 12.63 6.59 31.97
N THR A 507 11.38 6.14 31.84
CA THR A 507 10.75 5.21 32.79
C THR A 507 10.30 3.96 32.07
N GLN A 508 10.52 2.81 32.71
CA GLN A 508 10.12 1.52 32.15
C GLN A 508 8.58 1.36 32.19
N PRO A 509 7.99 0.60 31.25
CA PRO A 509 6.58 0.23 31.29
C PRO A 509 6.34 -0.81 32.41
N GLY A 510 5.09 -0.94 32.84
CA GLY A 510 4.68 -1.94 33.81
C GLY A 510 3.58 -1.45 34.75
N GLY A 511 2.81 -2.37 35.33
CA GLY A 511 1.72 -2.04 36.25
C GLY A 511 0.58 -1.26 35.60
N GLY A 512 0.42 -1.39 34.28
CA GLY A 512 -0.57 -0.64 33.49
C GLY A 512 -0.08 0.71 32.98
N LEU A 513 1.18 1.08 33.24
CA LEU A 513 1.73 2.36 32.80
C LEU A 513 2.62 2.18 31.58
N GLN A 514 2.45 3.08 30.60
CA GLN A 514 3.32 3.19 29.45
C GLN A 514 4.71 3.68 29.85
N ALA A 515 5.71 3.28 29.07
CA ALA A 515 7.04 3.84 29.17
C ALA A 515 7.03 5.35 28.83
N THR A 516 7.88 6.13 29.50
CA THR A 516 8.10 7.55 29.15
C THR A 516 9.43 7.72 28.45
N TYR A 517 9.58 8.80 27.67
CA TYR A 517 10.73 9.03 26.81
C TYR A 517 11.25 10.46 26.93
N ASP A 518 12.51 10.69 26.54
CA ASP A 518 13.20 11.98 26.66
C ASP A 518 13.28 12.80 25.37
N GLY A 519 12.70 12.31 24.27
CA GLY A 519 12.71 12.98 22.96
C GLY A 519 14.05 12.87 22.23
N LYS A 520 14.98 12.03 22.69
CA LYS A 520 16.34 11.91 22.14
C LYS A 520 16.61 10.53 21.59
N VAL A 521 17.53 10.47 20.62
CA VAL A 521 18.06 9.22 20.07
C VAL A 521 19.58 9.25 20.10
N ASN A 522 20.20 8.11 20.40
CA ASN A 522 21.65 7.95 20.34
C ASN A 522 22.07 7.69 18.90
N VAL A 523 22.89 8.57 18.35
CA VAL A 523 23.43 8.50 16.99
C VAL A 523 24.89 8.88 17.00
N LEU A 524 25.62 8.41 15.98
CA LEU A 524 26.98 8.84 15.74
C LEU A 524 26.99 10.24 15.15
N VAL A 525 27.69 11.16 15.82
CA VAL A 525 27.92 12.54 15.35
C VAL A 525 29.40 12.73 15.11
N GLU A 526 29.77 13.35 14.00
CA GLU A 526 31.16 13.69 13.69
C GLU A 526 31.66 14.81 14.61
N GLY A 527 32.71 14.53 15.37
CA GLY A 527 33.41 15.50 16.21
C GLY A 527 34.43 16.34 15.43
N VAL A 528 35.01 17.33 16.12
CA VAL A 528 35.97 18.32 15.55
C VAL A 528 37.23 17.73 14.90
N THR A 529 37.57 16.47 15.19
CA THR A 529 38.75 15.77 14.65
C THR A 529 38.41 14.72 13.60
N GLY A 530 37.18 14.70 13.07
CA GLY A 530 36.69 13.64 12.16
C GLY A 530 36.44 12.31 12.87
N THR A 531 36.28 12.34 14.20
CA THR A 531 35.98 11.16 15.03
C THR A 531 34.49 11.10 15.31
N TRP A 532 33.86 9.96 15.04
CA TRP A 532 32.44 9.75 15.32
C TRP A 532 32.21 9.40 16.79
N VAL A 533 31.31 10.12 17.45
CA VAL A 533 31.02 9.98 18.89
C VAL A 533 29.53 9.69 19.07
N ASP A 534 29.21 8.70 19.91
CA ASP A 534 27.83 8.44 20.34
C ASP A 534 27.29 9.65 21.13
N THR A 535 26.27 10.28 20.58
CA THR A 535 25.67 11.50 21.12
C THR A 535 24.16 11.37 21.15
N ALA A 536 23.56 11.74 22.28
CA ALA A 536 22.12 11.82 22.45
C ALA A 536 21.59 13.10 21.81
N MET A 537 20.94 12.97 20.65
CA MET A 537 20.46 14.10 19.86
C MET A 537 18.93 14.24 19.95
N PRO A 538 18.39 15.46 20.06
CA PRO A 538 16.94 15.68 20.14
C PRO A 538 16.28 15.45 18.77
N ILE A 539 15.37 14.48 18.68
CA ILE A 539 14.76 14.05 17.40
C ILE A 539 14.08 15.24 16.71
N PHE A 540 13.26 15.99 17.45
CA PHE A 540 12.50 17.11 16.90
C PHE A 540 13.40 18.20 16.29
N GLY A 541 14.51 18.51 16.97
CA GLY A 541 15.46 19.52 16.51
C GLY A 541 16.33 19.03 15.35
N THR A 542 16.74 17.76 15.35
CA THR A 542 17.69 17.24 14.35
C THR A 542 17.06 16.76 13.07
N VAL A 543 15.92 16.08 13.14
CA VAL A 543 15.25 15.53 11.95
C VAL A 543 14.41 16.60 11.28
N PHE A 544 13.66 17.38 12.06
CA PHE A 544 12.66 18.32 11.54
C PHE A 544 13.07 19.79 11.65
N GLY A 545 14.29 20.10 12.12
CA GLY A 545 14.76 21.48 12.27
C GLY A 545 13.91 22.30 13.26
N SER A 546 13.22 21.66 14.21
CA SER A 546 12.23 22.28 15.10
C SER A 546 11.02 22.89 14.38
N VAL A 547 10.75 22.50 13.13
CA VAL A 547 9.55 22.90 12.40
C VAL A 547 8.39 22.02 12.85
N ASP A 548 7.45 22.63 13.58
CA ASP A 548 6.25 21.94 14.04
C ASP A 548 5.22 21.74 12.94
N TYR A 549 4.34 20.77 13.14
CA TYR A 549 3.21 20.50 12.27
C TYR A 549 2.06 19.92 13.09
N SER A 550 0.84 20.39 12.79
CA SER A 550 -0.41 19.84 13.30
C SER A 550 -1.30 19.49 12.12
N GLY A 551 -1.84 18.27 12.10
CA GLY A 551 -2.77 17.83 11.06
C GLY A 551 -3.80 16.84 11.59
N THR A 552 -4.98 16.82 10.97
CA THR A 552 -6.07 15.89 11.28
C THR A 552 -6.32 14.94 10.13
N ASP A 553 -7.17 13.95 10.35
CA ASP A 553 -7.70 13.06 9.32
C ASP A 553 -6.57 12.34 8.55
N ILE A 554 -6.77 12.11 7.26
CA ILE A 554 -5.75 11.45 6.43
C ILE A 554 -4.48 12.29 6.31
N SER A 555 -4.59 13.62 6.36
CA SER A 555 -3.42 14.50 6.27
C SER A 555 -2.47 14.32 7.47
N GLY A 556 -3.01 14.29 8.69
CA GLY A 556 -2.25 14.01 9.90
C GLY A 556 -1.67 12.61 9.90
N PHE A 557 -2.46 11.62 9.45
CA PHE A 557 -2.00 10.23 9.32
C PHE A 557 -0.84 10.08 8.31
N THR A 558 -0.97 10.66 7.12
CA THR A 558 0.08 10.65 6.08
C THR A 558 1.33 11.35 6.56
N THR A 559 1.23 12.57 7.10
CA THR A 559 2.41 13.31 7.57
C THR A 559 3.10 12.60 8.72
N MET A 560 2.35 12.01 9.66
CA MET A 560 2.97 11.20 10.72
C MET A 560 3.72 10.01 10.16
N THR A 561 3.12 9.31 9.19
CA THR A 561 3.72 8.16 8.53
C THR A 561 5.02 8.55 7.82
N ASP A 562 5.01 9.67 7.09
CA ASP A 562 6.19 10.22 6.42
C ASP A 562 7.28 10.65 7.43
N ASP A 563 6.92 11.39 8.48
CA ASP A 563 7.84 11.81 9.53
C ASP A 563 8.49 10.61 10.26
N ASN A 564 7.76 9.51 10.42
CA ASN A 564 8.30 8.24 10.93
C ASN A 564 9.35 7.67 9.96
N VAL A 565 9.10 7.65 8.65
CA VAL A 565 10.07 7.20 7.64
C VAL A 565 11.32 8.08 7.65
N GLN A 566 11.17 9.41 7.72
CA GLN A 566 12.30 10.34 7.83
C GLN A 566 13.14 10.06 9.08
N THR A 567 12.49 9.78 10.21
CA THR A 567 13.16 9.44 11.47
C THR A 567 13.88 8.09 11.38
N ILE A 568 13.26 7.07 10.75
CA ILE A 568 13.89 5.78 10.45
C ILE A 568 15.14 6.01 9.59
N GLY A 569 15.02 6.79 8.52
CA GLY A 569 16.13 7.12 7.62
C GLY A 569 17.29 7.80 8.36
N TYR A 570 16.99 8.77 9.21
CA TYR A 570 18.00 9.44 10.04
C TYR A 570 18.74 8.47 10.97
N ILE A 571 18.00 7.66 11.74
CA ILE A 571 18.59 6.74 12.72
C ILE A 571 19.45 5.69 12.03
N HIS A 572 19.00 5.15 10.90
CA HIS A 572 19.77 4.17 10.14
C HIS A 572 21.01 4.78 9.48
N THR A 573 20.96 6.05 9.09
CA THR A 573 22.11 6.74 8.49
C THR A 573 23.24 6.93 9.51
N TYR A 574 22.91 7.27 10.76
CA TYR A 574 23.87 7.57 11.82
C TYR A 574 23.95 6.47 12.90
N GLN A 575 23.61 5.23 12.55
CA GLN A 575 23.54 4.11 13.49
C GLN A 575 24.93 3.70 14.03
N ILE A 576 25.00 3.31 15.30
CA ILE A 576 26.21 2.80 15.94
C ILE A 576 26.50 1.36 15.46
N PRO A 577 27.67 1.07 14.87
CA PRO A 577 28.05 -0.29 14.50
C PRO A 577 28.15 -1.19 15.75
N GLY A 578 27.25 -2.17 15.87
CA GLY A 578 27.24 -3.14 16.98
C GLY A 578 25.88 -3.32 17.67
N LEU A 579 24.93 -2.41 17.47
CA LEU A 579 23.54 -2.53 17.97
C LEU A 579 22.60 -3.16 16.91
N ARG A 580 23.00 -4.29 16.30
CA ARG A 580 22.18 -5.04 15.33
C ARG A 580 21.59 -6.30 15.94
#